data_AF-A0A1I5G8N4-F1
#
_entry.id   AF-A0A1I5G8N4-F1
#
_cell.length_a   1.000
_cell.length_b   1.000
_cell.length_c   1.000
_cell.angle_alpha   90.00
_cell.angle_beta   90.00
_cell.angle_gamma   90.00
#
_symmetry.space_group_name_H-M   'P 1'
#
loop_
_entity.id
_entity.type
_entity.pdbx_description
1 polymer ?
#
loop_
_entity_poly.entity_id
_entity_poly.type
_entity_poly.pdbx_seq_one_letter_code
_entity_poly.pdbx_strand_id
1 'polypeptide(L)'
;MDIFDKVISVNDNIKEEDKELYKYGLRQGLFIIINLLTTILLGYIFKNVWQAVIFMIAYSPLRVYAGGYHTKTQLRCYIFSMFLTIAVIYANKYIPETNLYIIIITIISCIIVFSLSPVEDRNKPLDKTERTVYRKRSLYVLLVEVILIVILLSIGFKFVALSVSISLLALSLMLIAGKIKNCLAAKS
;
A
#
# COMPACT_ATOMS: atom_id res chain seq x y z
N MET A 1 10.89 3.29 -31.04
CA MET A 1 9.45 3.09 -30.87
C MET A 1 9.26 2.15 -29.70
N ASP A 2 8.81 2.69 -28.57
CA ASP A 2 8.57 1.95 -27.34
C ASP A 2 7.46 0.90 -27.59
N ILE A 3 7.43 -0.20 -26.82
CA ILE A 3 6.35 -1.20 -26.88
C ILE A 3 5.00 -0.52 -26.67
N PHE A 4 4.93 0.50 -25.82
CA PHE A 4 3.72 1.28 -25.59
C PHE A 4 3.30 2.11 -26.82
N ASP A 5 4.25 2.61 -27.62
CA ASP A 5 3.94 3.32 -28.86
C ASP A 5 3.26 2.38 -29.86
N LYS A 6 3.73 1.12 -29.95
CA LYS A 6 3.09 0.09 -30.78
C LYS A 6 1.67 -0.21 -30.31
N VAL A 7 1.47 -0.44 -29.01
CA VAL A 7 0.15 -0.75 -28.44
C VAL A 7 -0.86 0.38 -28.67
N ILE A 8 -0.42 1.63 -28.53
CA ILE A 8 -1.28 2.80 -28.73
C ILE A 8 -1.56 3.04 -30.22
N SER A 9 -0.57 2.81 -31.10
CA SER A 9 -0.73 3.02 -32.55
C SER A 9 -1.72 2.07 -33.23
N VAL A 10 -2.11 0.97 -32.57
CA VAL A 10 -3.11 0.02 -33.07
C VAL A 10 -4.55 0.52 -32.83
N ASN A 11 -4.72 1.57 -32.01
CA ASN A 11 -6.03 2.08 -31.64
C ASN A 11 -6.22 3.51 -32.16
N ASP A 12 -6.82 3.63 -33.35
CA ASP A 12 -7.04 4.91 -34.06
C ASP A 12 -7.96 5.89 -33.31
N ASN A 13 -8.62 5.45 -32.25
CA ASN A 13 -9.53 6.26 -31.44
C ASN A 13 -8.83 7.06 -30.32
N ILE A 14 -7.51 6.91 -30.13
CA ILE A 14 -6.77 7.63 -29.08
C ILE A 14 -6.30 8.98 -29.62
N LYS A 15 -6.84 10.07 -29.06
CA LYS A 15 -6.39 11.42 -29.39
C LYS A 15 -4.93 11.64 -28.98
N GLU A 16 -4.22 12.46 -29.74
CA GLU A 16 -2.80 12.75 -29.50
C GLU A 16 -2.54 13.34 -28.10
N GLU A 17 -3.47 14.16 -27.60
CA GLU A 17 -3.43 14.77 -26.26
C GLU A 17 -3.46 13.75 -25.12
N ASP A 18 -4.10 12.60 -25.34
CA ASP A 18 -4.26 11.56 -24.32
C ASP A 18 -3.15 10.50 -24.38
N LYS A 19 -2.37 10.42 -25.47
CA LYS A 19 -1.37 9.35 -25.66
C LYS A 19 -0.40 9.20 -24.49
N GLU A 20 0.09 10.32 -23.95
CA GLU A 20 1.02 10.29 -22.81
C GLU A 20 0.36 9.80 -21.52
N LEU A 21 -0.93 10.10 -21.31
CA LEU A 21 -1.72 9.56 -20.20
C LEU A 21 -1.89 8.05 -20.34
N TYR A 22 -2.21 7.55 -21.55
CA TYR A 22 -2.30 6.13 -21.83
C TYR A 22 -0.95 5.42 -21.61
N LYS A 23 0.16 5.97 -22.09
CA LYS A 23 1.50 5.42 -21.84
C LYS A 23 1.81 5.33 -20.36
N TYR A 24 1.52 6.40 -19.61
CA TYR A 24 1.73 6.41 -18.17
C TYR A 24 0.89 5.33 -17.48
N GLY A 25 -0.39 5.21 -17.84
CA GLY A 25 -1.29 4.19 -17.31
C GLY A 25 -0.82 2.77 -17.59
N LEU A 26 -0.41 2.48 -18.84
CA LEU A 26 0.12 1.17 -19.24
C LEU A 26 1.41 0.83 -18.48
N ARG A 27 2.33 1.80 -18.37
CA ARG A 27 3.57 1.61 -17.62
C ARG A 27 3.29 1.37 -16.14
N GLN A 28 2.35 2.12 -15.55
CA GLN A 28 1.93 1.95 -14.17
C GLN A 28 1.30 0.57 -13.94
N GLY A 29 0.44 0.12 -14.85
CA GLY A 29 -0.16 -1.21 -14.82
C GLY A 29 0.89 -2.31 -14.87
N LEU A 30 1.88 -2.19 -15.77
CA LEU A 30 3.00 -3.13 -15.85
C LEU A 30 3.77 -3.21 -14.52
N PHE A 31 4.10 -2.07 -13.91
CA PHE A 31 4.78 -2.06 -12.61
C PHE A 31 3.93 -2.63 -11.48
N ILE A 32 2.60 -2.51 -11.53
CA ILE A 32 1.71 -3.16 -10.56
C ILE A 32 1.80 -4.68 -10.70
N ILE A 33 1.73 -5.20 -11.93
CA ILE A 33 1.84 -6.63 -12.21
C ILE A 33 3.21 -7.16 -11.76
N ILE A 34 4.29 -6.45 -12.10
CA ILE A 34 5.65 -6.81 -11.66
C ILE A 34 5.74 -6.81 -10.13
N ASN A 35 5.20 -5.81 -9.44
CA ASN A 35 5.18 -5.79 -7.97
C ASN A 35 4.43 -6.99 -7.40
N LEU A 36 3.26 -7.32 -7.93
CA LEU A 36 2.46 -8.46 -7.49
C LEU A 36 3.25 -9.78 -7.63
N LEU A 37 3.84 -10.03 -8.80
CA LEU A 37 4.64 -11.23 -9.05
C LEU A 37 5.87 -11.28 -8.14
N THR A 38 6.57 -10.16 -7.97
CA THR A 38 7.74 -10.07 -7.09
C THR A 38 7.35 -10.31 -5.62
N THR A 39 6.24 -9.77 -5.13
CA THR A 39 5.79 -9.99 -3.75
C THR A 39 5.48 -11.47 -3.51
N ILE A 40 4.83 -12.16 -4.45
CA ILE A 40 4.58 -13.60 -4.36
C ILE A 40 5.90 -14.38 -4.40
N LEU A 41 6.81 -14.04 -5.31
CA LEU A 41 8.12 -14.66 -5.43
C LEU A 41 8.96 -14.51 -4.16
N LEU A 42 8.96 -13.31 -3.55
CA LEU A 42 9.62 -13.08 -2.26
C LEU A 42 8.98 -13.95 -1.17
N GLY A 43 7.64 -14.00 -1.09
CA GLY A 43 6.94 -14.92 -0.20
C GLY A 43 7.39 -16.38 -0.38
N TYR A 44 7.58 -16.82 -1.62
CA TYR A 44 8.06 -18.16 -1.95
C TYR A 44 9.52 -18.38 -1.51
N ILE A 45 10.44 -17.48 -1.88
CA ILE A 45 11.87 -17.54 -1.53
C ILE A 45 12.05 -17.60 0.00
N PHE A 46 11.32 -16.78 0.74
CA PHE A 46 11.38 -16.73 2.19
C PHE A 46 10.53 -17.79 2.89
N LYS A 47 9.87 -18.71 2.15
CA LYS A 47 8.99 -19.78 2.66
C LYS A 47 7.82 -19.25 3.52
N ASN A 48 7.31 -18.06 3.19
CA ASN A 48 6.25 -17.34 3.90
C ASN A 48 5.24 -16.72 2.91
N VAL A 49 4.75 -17.54 1.97
CA VAL A 49 3.82 -17.10 0.90
C VAL A 49 2.52 -16.57 1.48
N TRP A 50 1.98 -17.23 2.51
CA TRP A 50 0.70 -16.84 3.11
C TRP A 50 0.74 -15.45 3.73
N GLN A 51 1.83 -15.09 4.41
CA GLN A 51 2.01 -13.76 4.98
C GLN A 51 2.14 -12.69 3.89
N ALA A 52 2.81 -13.00 2.78
CA ALA A 52 2.87 -12.09 1.63
C ALA A 52 1.48 -11.87 0.99
N VAL A 53 0.67 -12.94 0.87
CA VAL A 53 -0.70 -12.84 0.34
C VAL A 53 -1.61 -12.03 1.27
N ILE A 54 -1.59 -12.35 2.58
CA ILE A 54 -2.37 -11.60 3.58
C ILE A 54 -1.95 -10.13 3.58
N PHE A 55 -0.64 -9.86 3.50
CA PHE A 55 -0.13 -8.50 3.39
C PHE A 55 -0.71 -7.76 2.20
N MET A 56 -0.71 -8.36 1.00
CA MET A 56 -1.27 -7.69 -0.18
C MET A 56 -2.77 -7.41 -0.03
N ILE A 57 -3.53 -8.35 0.52
CA ILE A 57 -4.99 -8.22 0.68
C ILE A 57 -5.35 -7.14 1.70
N ALA A 58 -4.63 -7.08 2.82
CA ALA A 58 -4.86 -6.10 3.88
C ALA A 58 -4.32 -4.71 3.48
N TYR A 59 -3.08 -4.64 3.02
CA TYR A 59 -2.40 -3.39 2.71
C TYR A 59 -3.04 -2.64 1.54
N SER A 60 -3.41 -3.33 0.45
CA SER A 60 -3.76 -2.66 -0.81
C SER A 60 -5.03 -1.80 -0.72
N PRO A 61 -6.17 -2.29 -0.17
CA PRO A 61 -7.40 -1.49 -0.08
C PRO A 61 -7.21 -0.25 0.77
N LEU A 62 -6.54 -0.38 1.92
CA LEU A 62 -6.31 0.75 2.80
C LEU A 62 -5.32 1.73 2.18
N ARG A 63 -4.28 1.23 1.47
CA ARG A 63 -3.32 2.07 0.74
C ARG A 63 -3.95 2.93 -0.34
N VAL A 64 -4.89 2.38 -1.11
CA VAL A 64 -5.56 3.09 -2.21
C VAL A 64 -6.25 4.36 -1.71
N TYR A 65 -6.85 4.32 -0.52
CA TYR A 65 -7.58 5.47 0.03
C TYR A 65 -6.74 6.32 0.99
N ALA A 66 -5.91 5.70 1.82
CA ALA A 66 -5.09 6.42 2.80
C ALA A 66 -3.90 7.13 2.16
N GLY A 67 -3.42 6.65 1.01
CA GLY A 67 -2.26 7.22 0.31
C GLY A 67 -0.94 6.92 1.04
N GLY A 68 -0.01 7.87 1.01
CA GLY A 68 1.30 7.80 1.67
C GLY A 68 2.47 8.00 0.71
N TYR A 69 3.64 7.44 1.02
CA TYR A 69 4.86 7.72 0.26
C TYR A 69 4.81 7.20 -1.18
N HIS A 70 4.82 8.12 -2.15
CA HIS A 70 4.99 7.84 -3.57
C HIS A 70 6.26 8.53 -4.05
N THR A 71 7.08 7.85 -4.87
CA THR A 71 8.29 8.47 -5.43
C THR A 71 8.02 9.02 -6.82
N LYS A 72 8.90 9.89 -7.31
CA LYS A 72 8.79 10.50 -8.64
C LYS A 72 8.91 9.47 -9.78
N THR A 73 9.46 8.28 -9.53
CA THR A 73 9.68 7.27 -10.58
C THR A 73 9.15 5.90 -10.16
N GLN A 74 8.54 5.18 -11.09
CA GLN A 74 7.95 3.86 -10.83
C GLN A 74 8.99 2.84 -10.36
N LEU A 75 10.22 2.91 -10.86
CA LEU A 75 11.32 2.02 -10.42
C LEU A 75 11.68 2.22 -8.94
N ARG A 76 11.72 3.46 -8.45
CA ARG A 76 11.99 3.72 -7.02
C ARG A 76 10.84 3.23 -6.14
N CYS A 77 9.59 3.38 -6.59
CA CYS A 77 8.44 2.78 -5.92
C CYS A 77 8.55 1.25 -5.86
N TYR A 78 8.92 0.60 -6.97
CA TYR A 78 9.10 -0.85 -7.03
C TYR A 78 10.17 -1.34 -6.03
N ILE A 79 11.36 -0.73 -6.04
CA ILE A 79 12.45 -1.09 -5.10
C ILE A 79 11.99 -0.91 -3.65
N PHE A 80 11.32 0.21 -3.35
CA PHE A 80 10.78 0.44 -2.02
C PHE A 80 9.75 -0.63 -1.60
N SER A 81 8.83 -0.99 -2.50
CA SER A 81 7.84 -2.05 -2.26
C SER A 81 8.47 -3.41 -2.00
N MET A 82 9.59 -3.73 -2.67
CA MET A 82 10.36 -4.94 -2.35
C MET A 82 10.90 -4.92 -0.93
N PHE A 83 11.56 -3.83 -0.52
CA PHE A 83 12.09 -3.70 0.84
C PHE A 83 10.99 -3.75 1.90
N LEU A 84 9.86 -3.09 1.65
CA LEU A 84 8.71 -3.13 2.55
C LEU A 84 8.16 -4.56 2.67
N THR A 85 8.02 -5.27 1.55
CA THR A 85 7.56 -6.68 1.54
C THR A 85 8.50 -7.57 2.36
N ILE A 86 9.80 -7.44 2.16
CA ILE A 86 10.82 -8.19 2.91
C ILE A 86 10.70 -7.89 4.41
N ALA A 87 10.59 -6.61 4.78
CA ALA A 87 10.43 -6.19 6.17
C ALA A 87 9.16 -6.78 6.80
N VAL A 88 8.03 -6.79 6.08
CA VAL A 88 6.77 -7.39 6.56
C VAL A 88 6.90 -8.90 6.76
N ILE A 89 7.55 -9.62 5.83
CA ILE A 89 7.79 -11.06 5.96
C ILE A 89 8.64 -11.35 7.21
N TYR A 90 9.71 -10.59 7.41
CA TYR A 90 10.56 -10.76 8.59
C TYR A 90 9.87 -10.37 9.90
N ALA A 91 9.07 -9.29 9.90
CA ALA A 91 8.28 -8.91 11.05
C ALA A 91 7.31 -10.02 11.45
N ASN A 92 6.62 -10.64 10.48
CA ASN A 92 5.74 -11.78 10.75
C ASN A 92 6.50 -13.01 11.28
N LYS A 93 7.75 -13.20 10.86
CA LYS A 93 8.57 -14.34 11.31
C LYS A 93 9.09 -14.19 12.74
N TYR A 94 9.41 -12.97 13.16
CA TYR A 94 10.12 -12.73 14.42
C TYR A 94 9.28 -12.09 15.53
N ILE A 95 8.17 -11.43 15.20
CA ILE A 95 7.26 -10.90 16.21
C ILE A 95 6.42 -12.06 16.77
N PRO A 96 6.38 -12.27 18.09
CA PRO A 96 5.57 -13.32 18.67
C PRO A 96 4.07 -13.11 18.42
N GLU A 97 3.36 -14.18 18.07
CA GLU A 97 1.90 -14.20 17.83
C GLU A 97 1.07 -14.13 19.13
N THR A 98 1.46 -13.27 20.08
CA THR A 98 0.70 -13.05 21.30
C THR A 98 -0.33 -11.95 21.12
N ASN A 99 -1.46 -12.06 21.84
CA ASN A 99 -2.53 -11.06 21.79
C ASN A 99 -2.00 -9.66 22.13
N LEU A 100 -1.03 -9.57 23.05
CA LEU A 100 -0.42 -8.30 23.47
C LEU A 100 0.27 -7.59 22.30
N TYR A 101 1.16 -8.26 21.56
CA TYR A 101 1.85 -7.65 20.43
C TYR A 101 0.86 -7.22 19.33
N ILE A 102 -0.09 -8.09 18.99
CA ILE A 102 -1.09 -7.81 17.97
C ILE A 102 -1.93 -6.57 18.33
N ILE A 103 -2.38 -6.47 19.60
CA ILE A 103 -3.18 -5.34 20.08
C ILE A 103 -2.35 -4.04 20.05
N ILE A 104 -1.11 -4.06 20.56
CA ILE A 104 -0.23 -2.87 20.58
C ILE A 104 0.02 -2.36 19.15
N ILE A 105 0.40 -3.26 18.24
CA ILE A 105 0.65 -2.91 16.83
C ILE A 105 -0.61 -2.31 16.19
N THR A 106 -1.76 -2.91 16.45
CA THR A 106 -3.05 -2.44 15.91
C THR A 106 -3.39 -1.05 16.44
N ILE A 107 -3.28 -0.81 17.75
CA ILE A 107 -3.58 0.50 18.37
C ILE A 107 -2.68 1.59 17.79
N ILE A 108 -1.36 1.35 17.74
CA ILE A 108 -0.40 2.30 17.18
C ILE A 108 -0.77 2.63 15.73
N SER A 109 -1.10 1.61 14.93
CA SER A 109 -1.47 1.78 13.53
C SER A 109 -2.77 2.57 13.39
N CYS A 110 -3.79 2.28 14.20
CA CYS A 110 -5.05 3.01 14.21
C CYS A 110 -4.83 4.51 14.50
N ILE A 111 -4.03 4.84 15.50
CA ILE A 111 -3.72 6.24 15.86
C ILE A 111 -3.08 6.96 14.66
N ILE A 112 -2.10 6.33 14.02
CA ILE A 112 -1.38 6.92 12.88
C ILE A 112 -2.32 7.09 11.67
N VAL A 113 -3.05 6.05 11.29
CA VAL A 113 -3.95 6.08 10.12
C VAL A 113 -5.07 7.10 10.35
N PHE A 114 -5.66 7.15 11.53
CA PHE A 114 -6.71 8.11 11.86
C PHE A 114 -6.22 9.57 11.78
N SER A 115 -5.00 9.81 12.26
CA SER A 115 -4.40 11.14 12.32
C SER A 115 -3.90 11.62 10.96
N LEU A 116 -3.32 10.73 10.15
CA LEU A 116 -2.60 11.11 8.94
C LEU A 116 -3.39 10.92 7.64
N SER A 117 -4.38 10.02 7.59
CA SER A 117 -5.08 9.73 6.33
C SER A 117 -6.10 10.81 5.93
N PRO A 118 -6.29 11.09 4.63
CA PRO A 118 -5.44 10.68 3.51
C PRO A 118 -4.16 11.52 3.45
N VAL A 119 -3.05 10.88 3.10
CA VAL A 119 -1.79 11.54 2.75
C VAL A 119 -1.72 11.67 1.23
N GLU A 120 -1.94 12.89 0.74
CA GLU A 120 -1.94 13.25 -0.68
C GLU A 120 -0.52 13.17 -1.28
N ASP A 121 -0.40 12.78 -2.54
CA ASP A 121 0.86 12.98 -3.28
C ASP A 121 0.87 14.36 -3.91
N ARG A 122 1.99 15.07 -3.83
CA ARG A 122 2.15 16.39 -4.47
C ARG A 122 1.95 16.36 -5.97
N ASN A 123 2.30 15.24 -6.61
CA ASN A 123 2.12 15.07 -8.05
C ASN A 123 0.65 14.81 -8.42
N LYS A 124 -0.21 14.53 -7.44
CA LYS A 124 -1.65 14.29 -7.61
C LYS A 124 -2.40 14.88 -6.40
N PRO A 125 -2.46 16.22 -6.29
CA PRO A 125 -3.18 16.87 -5.20
C PRO A 125 -4.65 16.48 -5.26
N LEU A 126 -5.26 16.25 -4.09
CA LEU A 126 -6.68 15.92 -4.01
C LEU A 126 -7.49 17.22 -3.89
N ASP A 127 -8.65 17.25 -4.53
CA ASP A 127 -9.62 18.29 -4.24
C ASP A 127 -10.28 18.10 -2.86
N LYS A 128 -11.06 19.09 -2.40
CA LYS A 128 -11.72 19.04 -1.08
C LYS A 128 -12.71 17.87 -0.95
N THR A 129 -13.41 17.54 -2.03
CA THR A 129 -14.40 16.47 -2.09
C THR A 129 -13.69 15.11 -2.07
N GLU A 130 -12.69 14.92 -2.93
CA GLU A 130 -11.85 13.73 -2.99
C GLU A 130 -11.19 13.45 -1.64
N ARG A 131 -10.61 14.46 -1.00
CA ARG A 131 -9.98 14.34 0.32
C ARG A 131 -10.98 13.82 1.36
N THR A 132 -12.21 14.35 1.36
CA THR A 132 -13.27 13.93 2.28
C THR A 132 -13.71 12.51 2.02
N VAL A 133 -13.90 12.13 0.75
CA VAL A 133 -14.29 10.77 0.34
C VAL A 133 -13.20 9.77 0.69
N TYR A 134 -11.94 10.08 0.40
CA TYR A 134 -10.81 9.19 0.63
C TYR A 134 -10.56 9.00 2.12
N ARG A 135 -10.71 10.06 2.93
CA ARG A 135 -10.68 9.93 4.40
C ARG A 135 -11.78 8.99 4.91
N LYS A 136 -13.01 9.14 4.44
CA LYS A 136 -14.12 8.27 4.88
C LYS A 136 -13.86 6.81 4.49
N ARG A 137 -13.39 6.57 3.26
CA ARG A 137 -13.07 5.23 2.77
C ARG A 137 -11.87 4.62 3.51
N SER A 138 -10.81 5.37 3.79
CA SER A 138 -9.67 4.86 4.57
C SER A 138 -10.10 4.47 5.99
N LEU A 139 -10.92 5.29 6.65
CA LEU A 139 -11.43 4.97 7.99
C LEU A 139 -12.40 3.77 7.98
N TYR A 140 -13.20 3.63 6.92
CA TYR A 140 -14.06 2.46 6.76
C TYR A 140 -13.26 1.17 6.58
N VAL A 141 -12.25 1.17 5.71
CA VAL A 141 -11.37 0.00 5.53
C VAL A 141 -10.62 -0.31 6.84
N LEU A 142 -10.08 0.70 7.52
CA LEU A 142 -9.43 0.53 8.82
C LEU A 142 -10.37 -0.14 9.84
N LEU A 143 -11.63 0.31 9.91
CA LEU A 143 -12.62 -0.28 10.80
C LEU A 143 -12.88 -1.76 10.47
N VAL A 144 -13.01 -2.09 9.18
CA VAL A 144 -13.18 -3.48 8.72
C VAL A 144 -11.98 -4.34 9.12
N GLU A 145 -10.76 -3.86 8.94
CA GLU A 145 -9.55 -4.60 9.32
C GLU A 145 -9.43 -4.78 10.84
N VAL A 146 -9.79 -3.76 11.63
CA VAL A 146 -9.82 -3.87 13.10
C VAL A 146 -10.86 -4.90 13.56
N ILE A 147 -12.07 -4.87 13.00
CA ILE A 147 -13.11 -5.87 13.29
C ILE A 147 -12.61 -7.28 12.92
N LEU A 148 -11.96 -7.42 11.76
CA LEU A 148 -11.36 -8.68 11.34
C LEU A 148 -10.31 -9.17 12.34
N ILE A 149 -9.39 -8.30 12.79
CA ILE A 149 -8.39 -8.66 13.81
C ILE A 149 -9.06 -9.13 15.10
N VAL A 150 -10.09 -8.42 15.58
CA VAL A 150 -10.84 -8.81 16.79
C VAL A 150 -11.46 -10.20 16.62
N ILE A 151 -12.15 -10.44 15.50
CA ILE A 151 -12.75 -11.75 15.20
C ILE A 151 -11.67 -12.85 15.18
N LEU A 152 -10.56 -12.62 14.48
CA LEU A 152 -9.46 -13.58 14.37
C LEU A 152 -8.83 -13.92 15.73
N LEU A 153 -8.66 -12.92 16.60
CA LEU A 153 -8.19 -13.13 17.98
C LEU A 153 -9.19 -13.95 18.80
N SER A 154 -10.49 -13.68 18.66
CA SER A 154 -11.55 -14.41 19.38
C SER A 154 -11.65 -15.89 18.98
N ILE A 155 -11.40 -16.22 17.71
CA ILE A 155 -11.41 -17.62 17.22
C ILE A 155 -10.02 -18.30 17.29
N GLY A 156 -9.00 -17.62 17.80
CA GLY A 156 -7.66 -18.18 18.00
C GLY A 156 -6.74 -18.18 16.76
N PHE A 157 -7.12 -17.54 15.66
CA PHE A 157 -6.34 -17.45 14.42
C PHE A 157 -5.28 -16.33 14.50
N LYS A 158 -4.38 -16.43 15.49
CA LYS A 158 -3.40 -15.38 15.85
C LYS A 158 -2.39 -15.10 14.75
N PHE A 159 -1.96 -16.11 14.02
CA PHE A 159 -1.08 -15.99 12.84
C PHE A 159 -1.63 -14.98 11.82
N VAL A 160 -2.90 -15.11 11.44
CA VAL A 160 -3.55 -14.22 10.48
C VAL A 160 -3.76 -12.85 11.09
N ALA A 161 -4.19 -12.77 12.35
CA ALA A 161 -4.37 -11.50 13.06
C ALA A 161 -3.06 -10.70 13.14
N LEU A 162 -1.94 -11.36 13.42
CA LEU A 162 -0.61 -10.75 13.41
C LEU A 162 -0.26 -10.22 12.01
N SER A 163 -0.46 -11.04 10.97
CA SER A 163 -0.21 -10.61 9.58
C SER A 163 -1.01 -9.37 9.17
N VAL A 164 -2.30 -9.29 9.52
CA VAL A 164 -3.12 -8.11 9.24
C VAL A 164 -2.63 -6.90 10.05
N SER A 165 -2.30 -7.08 11.34
CA SER A 165 -1.79 -5.99 12.19
C SER A 165 -0.43 -5.43 11.69
N ILE A 166 0.48 -6.27 11.22
CA ILE A 166 1.75 -5.84 10.61
C ILE A 166 1.52 -5.12 9.29
N SER A 167 0.50 -5.51 8.52
CA SER A 167 0.11 -4.83 7.28
C SER A 167 -0.39 -3.40 7.55
N LEU A 168 -1.21 -3.25 8.60
CA LEU A 168 -1.64 -1.94 9.13
C LEU A 168 -0.44 -1.08 9.55
N LEU A 169 0.55 -1.68 10.23
CA LEU A 169 1.76 -0.97 10.65
C LEU A 169 2.59 -0.52 9.45
N ALA A 170 2.80 -1.40 8.48
CA ALA A 170 3.51 -1.10 7.24
C ALA A 170 2.87 0.08 6.50
N LEU A 171 1.53 0.13 6.44
CA LEU A 171 0.84 1.29 5.88
C LEU A 171 1.02 2.55 6.73
N SER A 172 0.92 2.43 8.04
CA SER A 172 1.09 3.56 8.96
C SER A 172 2.46 4.23 8.78
N LEU A 173 3.52 3.43 8.67
CA LEU A 173 4.87 3.91 8.34
C LEU A 173 4.93 4.61 6.99
N MET A 174 4.17 4.11 6.00
CA MET A 174 4.06 4.74 4.69
C MET A 174 3.34 6.09 4.69
N LEU A 175 2.36 6.29 5.57
CA LEU A 175 1.72 7.59 5.77
C LEU A 175 2.69 8.58 6.41
N ILE A 176 3.45 8.14 7.42
CA ILE A 176 4.50 8.95 8.06
C ILE A 176 5.55 9.37 7.02
N ALA A 177 6.08 8.43 6.25
CA ALA A 177 7.08 8.71 5.21
C ALA A 177 6.53 9.67 4.14
N GLY A 178 5.28 9.50 3.73
CA GLY A 178 4.61 10.42 2.79
C GLY A 178 4.46 11.83 3.37
N LYS A 179 4.06 11.96 4.64
CA LYS A 179 3.93 13.24 5.31
C LYS A 179 5.28 13.94 5.44
N ILE A 180 6.34 13.23 5.86
CA ILE A 180 7.70 13.76 5.96
C ILE A 180 8.18 14.26 4.59
N LYS A 181 8.03 13.46 3.54
CA LYS A 181 8.37 13.86 2.16
C LYS A 181 7.68 15.17 1.77
N ASN A 182 6.37 15.27 2.03
CA ASN A 182 5.59 16.45 1.70
C ASN A 182 6.00 17.69 2.51
N CYS A 183 6.42 17.53 3.77
CA CYS A 183 6.94 18.62 4.58
C CYS A 183 8.32 19.09 4.11
N LEU A 184 9.23 18.18 3.79
CA LEU A 184 10.58 18.52 3.33
C LEU A 184 10.55 19.31 2.02
N ALA A 185 9.71 18.87 1.08
CA ALA A 185 9.57 19.57 -0.19
C ALA A 185 8.81 20.91 -0.07
N ALA A 186 8.22 21.25 1.08
CA ALA A 186 7.58 22.57 1.31
C ALA A 186 8.59 23.62 1.77
N LYS A 187 9.76 23.16 2.24
CA LYS A 187 10.87 23.98 2.70
C LYS A 187 11.92 24.24 1.62
N SER A 188 11.84 23.54 0.49
CA SER A 188 12.69 23.69 -0.71
C SER A 188 12.01 24.57 -1.74
#